data_AF-A0A8T6Q3B9-F1
#
_entry.id   AF-A0A8T6Q3B9-F1
#
_cell.length_a   1.000
_cell.length_b   1.000
_cell.length_c   1.000
_cell.angle_alpha   90.00
_cell.angle_beta   90.00
_cell.angle_gamma   90.00
#
_symmetry.space_group_name_H-M   'P 1'
#
loop_
_entity.id
_entity.type
_entity.pdbx_description
1 polymer ?
#
loop_
_entity_poly.entity_id
_entity_poly.type
_entity_poly.pdbx_seq_one_letter_code
_entity_poly.pdbx_strand_id
1 'polypeptide(L)'
;MKTELTLNVLQSMSAQEYEDIRAAGSDERRELTHAVMRELDAPDNWTMNGEYGSEFGGFFPVQVRFSPAHERFHLALCSPGDVSQ
;
A
#
# COMPACT_ATOMS: atom_id res chain seq x y z
N MET A 1 -10.87 6.69 18.52
CA MET A 1 -9.79 5.72 18.73
C MET A 1 -9.07 5.57 17.41
N LYS A 2 -7.78 5.88 17.31
CA LYS A 2 -6.99 5.45 16.15
C LYS A 2 -6.70 3.96 16.36
N THR A 3 -7.31 3.10 15.56
CA THR A 3 -6.97 1.68 15.56
C THR A 3 -5.54 1.54 15.05
N GLU A 4 -4.66 0.94 15.85
CA GLU A 4 -3.27 0.75 15.46
C GLU A 4 -3.17 -0.31 14.35
N LEU A 5 -2.66 0.08 13.18
CA LEU A 5 -2.49 -0.80 12.01
C LEU A 5 -1.24 -1.68 12.18
N THR A 6 -1.38 -2.75 12.97
CA THR A 6 -0.36 -3.80 13.15
C THR A 6 -0.39 -4.82 12.00
N LEU A 7 0.67 -5.61 11.84
CA LEU A 7 0.73 -6.67 10.82
C LEU A 7 -0.46 -7.65 10.90
N ASN A 8 -0.85 -8.06 12.12
CA ASN A 8 -1.99 -8.96 12.32
C ASN A 8 -3.30 -8.34 11.81
N VAL A 9 -3.47 -7.02 12.01
CA VAL A 9 -4.64 -6.30 11.50
C VAL A 9 -4.63 -6.33 9.97
N LEU A 10 -3.50 -5.96 9.34
CA LEU A 10 -3.35 -5.94 7.87
C LEU A 10 -3.65 -7.31 7.23
N GLN A 11 -3.25 -8.42 7.88
CA GLN A 11 -3.50 -9.78 7.42
C GLN A 11 -4.96 -10.23 7.58
N SER A 12 -5.67 -9.68 8.57
CA SER A 12 -7.07 -10.02 8.86
C SER A 12 -8.09 -9.18 8.09
N MET A 13 -7.65 -8.05 7.52
CA MET A 13 -8.52 -7.14 6.78
C MET A 13 -9.02 -7.76 5.48
N SER A 14 -10.32 -7.62 5.25
CA SER A 14 -11.00 -7.94 4.00
C SER A 14 -10.76 -6.86 2.94
N ALA A 15 -10.99 -7.21 1.67
CA ALA A 15 -10.93 -6.26 0.55
C ALA A 15 -11.78 -4.99 0.78
N GLN A 16 -12.98 -5.13 1.36
CA GLN A 16 -13.84 -4.00 1.65
C GLN A 16 -13.24 -3.08 2.72
N GLU A 17 -12.61 -3.62 3.75
CA GLU A 17 -11.97 -2.81 4.80
C GLU A 17 -10.76 -2.01 4.26
N TYR A 18 -10.06 -2.53 3.26
CA TYR A 18 -9.04 -1.77 2.54
C TYR A 18 -9.65 -0.57 1.78
N GLU A 19 -10.73 -0.78 1.03
CA GLU A 19 -11.41 0.29 0.30
C GLU A 19 -12.06 1.32 1.24
N ASP A 20 -12.61 0.89 2.38
CA ASP A 20 -13.21 1.79 3.37
C ASP A 20 -12.18 2.78 3.93
N ILE A 21 -10.96 2.32 4.22
CA ILE A 21 -9.88 3.20 4.69
C ILE A 21 -9.45 4.17 3.58
N ARG A 22 -9.37 3.72 2.32
CA ARG A 22 -9.11 4.61 1.18
C ARG A 22 -10.21 5.67 1.03
N ALA A 23 -11.47 5.29 1.20
CA ALA A 23 -12.63 6.17 1.10
C ALA A 23 -12.72 7.16 2.28
N ALA A 24 -12.17 6.81 3.44
CA ALA A 24 -12.15 7.67 4.62
C ALA A 24 -11.35 8.97 4.41
N GLY A 25 -10.29 8.92 3.59
CA GLY A 25 -9.53 10.11 3.23
C GLY A 25 -8.07 9.84 2.85
N SER A 26 -7.40 10.88 2.37
CA SER A 26 -6.00 10.80 1.95
C SER A 26 -5.04 10.56 3.11
N ASP A 27 -5.33 11.12 4.29
CA ASP A 27 -4.48 10.95 5.48
C ASP A 27 -4.61 9.53 6.05
N GLU A 28 -5.83 8.99 6.07
CA GLU A 28 -6.14 7.61 6.47
C GLU A 28 -5.49 6.61 5.51
N ARG A 29 -5.64 6.82 4.20
CA ARG A 29 -4.98 6.01 3.18
C ARG A 29 -3.46 6.06 3.32
N ARG A 30 -2.88 7.23 3.60
CA ARG A 30 -1.44 7.39 3.82
C ARG A 30 -0.97 6.60 5.03
N GLU A 31 -1.71 6.62 6.13
CA GLU A 31 -1.40 5.84 7.35
C GLU A 31 -1.40 4.33 7.06
N LEU A 32 -2.37 3.85 6.27
CA LEU A 32 -2.42 2.45 5.84
C LEU A 32 -1.26 2.08 4.90
N THR A 33 -0.97 2.91 3.89
CA THR A 33 0.17 2.70 2.98
C THR A 33 1.49 2.64 3.75
N HIS A 34 1.69 3.51 4.74
CA HIS A 34 2.88 3.49 5.60
C HIS A 34 2.92 2.26 6.52
N ALA A 35 1.79 1.82 7.05
CA ALA A 35 1.72 0.59 7.84
C ALA A 35 2.15 -0.62 7.01
N VAL A 36 1.70 -0.74 5.75
CA VAL A 36 2.15 -1.80 4.85
C VAL A 36 3.64 -1.69 4.55
N MET A 37 4.13 -0.50 4.17
CA MET A 37 5.55 -0.28 3.84
C MET A 37 6.48 -0.58 5.01
N ARG A 38 6.04 -0.37 6.25
CA ARG A 38 6.84 -0.66 7.46
C ARG A 38 7.13 -2.16 7.63
N GLU A 39 6.24 -3.03 7.15
CA GLU A 39 6.40 -4.49 7.26
C GLU A 39 7.19 -5.08 6.07
N LEU A 40 7.75 -4.24 5.19
CA LEU A 40 8.45 -4.64 3.97
C LEU A 40 9.89 -4.12 3.98
N ASP A 41 10.82 -4.99 3.58
CA ASP A 41 12.21 -4.63 3.35
C ASP A 41 12.48 -4.44 1.85
N ALA A 42 12.99 -3.27 1.48
CA ALA A 42 13.46 -3.02 0.13
C ALA A 42 14.89 -3.58 -0.03
N PRO A 43 15.22 -4.26 -1.14
CA PRO A 43 16.59 -4.68 -1.39
C PRO A 43 17.56 -3.49 -1.49
N ASP A 44 18.84 -3.74 -1.22
CA ASP A 44 19.89 -2.72 -1.40
C ASP A 44 19.88 -2.16 -2.84
N ASN A 45 20.03 -0.84 -2.96
CA ASN A 45 19.95 -0.09 -4.22
C ASN A 45 18.57 -0.14 -4.92
N TRP A 46 17.50 -0.40 -4.18
CA TRP A 46 16.13 -0.24 -4.65
C TRP A 46 15.42 0.89 -3.92
N THR A 47 14.46 1.51 -4.59
CA THR A 47 13.52 2.44 -3.97
C THR A 47 12.20 1.74 -3.69
N MET A 48 11.55 2.07 -2.58
CA MET A 48 10.22 1.61 -2.21
C MET A 48 9.30 2.82 -2.03
N ASN A 49 8.29 2.93 -2.89
CA ASN A 49 7.40 4.09 -2.94
C ASN A 49 5.93 3.64 -2.88
N GLY A 50 5.16 4.20 -1.94
CA GLY A 50 3.72 4.03 -1.87
C GLY A 50 2.97 5.05 -2.75
N GLU A 51 1.77 4.69 -3.19
CA GLU A 51 0.83 5.61 -3.84
C GLU A 51 0.01 6.39 -2.81
N TYR A 52 -0.10 7.71 -2.97
CA TYR A 52 -0.87 8.58 -2.06
C TYR A 52 -2.07 9.25 -2.74
N GLY A 53 -2.10 9.32 -4.06
CA GLY A 53 -3.21 9.81 -4.87
C GLY A 53 -3.59 8.81 -5.96
N SER A 54 -3.10 9.06 -7.16
CA SER A 54 -3.36 8.21 -8.33
C SER A 54 -2.16 8.16 -9.29
N GLU A 55 -0.97 8.52 -8.80
CA GLU A 55 0.28 8.57 -9.55
C GLU A 55 0.71 7.21 -10.11
N PHE A 56 0.20 6.11 -9.56
CA PHE A 56 0.43 4.75 -10.06
C PHE A 56 -0.82 4.11 -10.69
N GLY A 57 -1.89 4.88 -10.86
CA GLY A 57 -3.15 4.50 -11.50
C GLY A 57 -4.37 4.53 -10.59
N GLY A 58 -4.20 4.54 -9.26
CA GLY A 58 -5.31 4.61 -8.31
C GLY A 58 -6.22 3.39 -8.30
N PHE A 59 -5.74 2.23 -8.74
CA PHE A 59 -6.57 1.02 -8.86
C PHE A 59 -6.76 0.27 -7.54
N PHE A 60 -5.78 0.34 -6.63
CA PHE A 60 -5.77 -0.45 -5.40
C PHE A 60 -5.74 0.48 -4.17
N PRO A 61 -6.37 0.10 -3.05
CA PRO A 61 -6.29 0.83 -1.80
C PRO A 61 -4.87 1.15 -1.38
N VAL A 62 -3.98 0.14 -1.43
CA VAL A 62 -2.54 0.30 -1.26
C VAL A 62 -1.84 -0.25 -2.49
N GLN A 63 -0.95 0.56 -3.07
CA GLN A 63 0.03 0.11 -4.04
C GLN A 63 1.42 0.58 -3.62
N VAL A 64 2.38 -0.34 -3.57
CA VAL A 64 3.78 -0.04 -3.28
C VAL A 64 4.64 -0.55 -4.44
N ARG A 65 5.44 0.34 -5.01
CA ARG A 65 6.38 0.02 -6.09
C ARG A 65 7.80 -0.13 -5.57
N PHE A 66 8.46 -1.17 -6.04
CA PHE A 66 9.87 -1.47 -5.81
C PHE A 66 10.63 -1.33 -7.12
N SER A 67 11.57 -0.38 -7.18
CA SER A 67 12.32 -0.09 -8.39
C SER A 67 13.83 -0.20 -8.14
N PRO A 68 14.59 -1.01 -8.90
CA PRO A 68 16.05 -1.03 -8.86
C PRO A 68 16.62 0.30 -9.37
N ALA A 69 17.83 0.66 -8.92
CA ALA A 69 18.52 1.89 -9.32
C ALA A 69 18.65 2.10 -10.85
N HIS A 70 18.63 1.03 -11.65
CA HIS A 70 18.70 1.13 -13.11
C HIS A 70 17.34 1.31 -13.81
N GLU A 71 16.22 1.24 -13.07
CA GLU A 71 14.84 1.56 -13.48
C GLU A 71 14.25 0.81 -14.70
N ARG A 72 14.98 -0.13 -15.32
CA ARG A 72 14.50 -0.95 -16.44
C ARG A 72 13.21 -1.73 -16.19
N PHE A 73 12.87 -2.00 -14.95
CA PHE A 73 11.63 -2.65 -14.53
C PHE A 73 11.30 -2.21 -13.10
N HIS A 74 10.09 -2.54 -12.63
CA HIS A 74 9.72 -2.43 -11.21
C HIS A 74 8.78 -3.58 -10.85
N LEU A 75 8.66 -3.88 -9.56
CA LEU A 75 7.59 -4.74 -9.02
C LEU A 75 6.57 -3.86 -8.32
N ALA A 76 5.29 -4.25 -8.38
CA ALA A 76 4.22 -3.57 -7.67
C ALA A 76 3.50 -4.57 -6.76
N LEU A 77 3.49 -4.30 -5.45
CA LEU A 77 2.60 -4.95 -4.50
C LEU A 77 1.26 -4.22 -4.54
N CYS A 78 0.19 -4.97 -4.79
CA CYS A 78 -1.18 -4.45 -4.90
C CYS A 78 -2.05 -5.13 -3.84
N SER A 79 -2.71 -4.35 -2.98
CA SER A 79 -3.58 -4.88 -1.92
C SER A 79 -4.88 -5.48 -2.47
N PRO A 80 -5.61 -6.24 -1.64
CA PRO A 80 -7.03 -6.47 -1.85
C PRO A 80 -7.82 -5.16 -2.00
N GLY A 81 -8.96 -5.24 -2.68
CA GLY A 81 -9.89 -4.15 -2.94
C GLY A 81 -10.93 -4.55 -3.99
N ASP A 82 -11.55 -3.57 -4.64
CA ASP A 82 -12.58 -3.84 -5.65
C ASP A 82 -12.03 -4.61 -6.87
N VAL A 83 -10.75 -4.44 -7.18
CA VAL A 83 -10.09 -5.02 -8.37
C VAL A 83 -9.57 -6.44 -8.13
N SER A 84 -9.16 -6.77 -6.90
CA SER A 84 -8.58 -8.07 -6.53
C SER A 84 -9.02 -8.45 -5.13
N GLN A 85 -9.45 -9.69 -4.94
CA GLN A 85 -9.75 -10.25 -3.61
C GLN A 85 -8.47 -10.60 -2.85
#